data_AF-A0A558C4I5-F1
#
_entry.id   AF-A0A558C4I5-F1
#
_cell.length_a   1.000
_cell.length_b   1.000
_cell.length_c   1.000
_cell.angle_alpha   90.00
_cell.angle_beta   90.00
_cell.angle_gamma   90.00
#
_symmetry.space_group_name_H-M   'P 1'
#
loop_
_entity.id
_entity.type
_entity.pdbx_description
1 polymer ?
#
loop_
_entity_poly.entity_id
_entity_poly.type
_entity_poly.pdbx_seq_one_letter_code
_entity_poly.pdbx_strand_id
1 'polypeptide(L)'
;MPDTKSKNTVAAAQPKANTTPKATGPAKPKPKPKKDEVRPLQPLHSYSGRVGAFGANPDGVLDRFQLETADRTHTVKFPPHFGQELRTLAQPGHEVAVLGFLETTPKGDEHLHLVRLDAAEATARPLPPTPPAAPSAADAPTISGPVAELKLDPKGRLRALLLEGDGTELRLPPHIGEQLAARLAVGAAVVASGQRRTLRPGEVLAHPEVPAPLTVELLTVGAESFLLR
;
A
#
# COMPACT_ATOMS: atom_id res chain seq x y z
N MET A 1 -12.80 -73.53 -59.38
CA MET A 1 -12.05 -72.92 -58.26
C MET A 1 -12.21 -71.41 -58.35
N PRO A 2 -12.50 -70.72 -57.23
CA PRO A 2 -13.22 -69.44 -57.20
C PRO A 2 -12.30 -68.23 -56.98
N ASP A 3 -12.77 -67.02 -57.31
CA ASP A 3 -12.31 -65.78 -56.70
C ASP A 3 -13.36 -64.67 -56.79
N THR A 4 -13.24 -63.73 -55.86
CA THR A 4 -14.33 -63.26 -55.00
C THR A 4 -14.86 -61.87 -55.38
N LYS A 5 -16.13 -61.67 -55.03
CA LYS A 5 -17.04 -60.56 -55.34
C LYS A 5 -17.06 -59.50 -54.22
N SER A 6 -17.28 -58.27 -54.68
CA SER A 6 -17.93 -57.09 -54.07
C SER A 6 -17.70 -56.66 -52.61
N LYS A 7 -17.37 -55.36 -52.59
CA LYS A 7 -17.65 -54.30 -51.61
C LYS A 7 -19.04 -54.34 -50.92
N ASN A 8 -18.94 -54.22 -49.60
CA ASN A 8 -19.50 -53.20 -48.69
C ASN A 8 -20.89 -53.34 -48.03
N THR A 9 -20.80 -53.25 -46.69
CA THR A 9 -21.72 -52.67 -45.68
C THR A 9 -22.95 -53.47 -45.21
N VAL A 10 -23.05 -53.75 -43.90
CA VAL A 10 -24.11 -53.31 -42.94
C VAL A 10 -23.90 -53.95 -41.53
N ALA A 11 -24.00 -53.09 -40.50
CA ALA A 11 -24.40 -53.25 -39.07
C ALA A 11 -23.91 -54.41 -38.16
N ALA A 12 -23.43 -54.09 -36.95
CA ALA A 12 -24.23 -54.18 -35.70
C ALA A 12 -23.38 -54.04 -34.40
N ALA A 13 -24.04 -53.48 -33.37
CA ALA A 13 -23.87 -53.67 -31.91
C ALA A 13 -22.81 -52.86 -31.11
N GLN A 14 -23.33 -52.09 -30.14
CA GLN A 14 -22.64 -51.53 -28.95
C GLN A 14 -22.41 -52.63 -27.88
N PRO A 15 -21.60 -52.39 -26.83
CA PRO A 15 -22.18 -51.81 -25.62
C PRO A 15 -21.31 -50.77 -24.85
N LYS A 16 -22.06 -49.80 -24.30
CA LYS A 16 -21.91 -48.94 -23.12
C LYS A 16 -20.68 -49.13 -22.20
N ALA A 17 -20.00 -48.02 -21.92
CA ALA A 17 -19.53 -47.67 -20.58
C ALA A 17 -19.75 -46.16 -20.33
N ASN A 18 -20.21 -45.87 -19.13
CA ASN A 18 -20.95 -44.69 -18.70
C ASN A 18 -20.07 -43.86 -17.76
N THR A 19 -19.73 -42.61 -18.12
CA THR A 19 -19.33 -41.55 -17.16
C THR A 19 -19.57 -40.18 -17.78
N THR A 20 -20.80 -39.68 -17.67
CA THR A 20 -21.14 -38.29 -18.02
C THR A 20 -20.52 -37.32 -17.01
N PRO A 21 -19.91 -36.21 -17.45
CA PRO A 21 -19.19 -35.28 -16.60
C PRO A 21 -20.06 -34.46 -15.65
N LYS A 22 -19.46 -34.20 -14.48
CA LYS A 22 -19.88 -33.37 -13.34
C LYS A 22 -20.55 -32.06 -13.77
N ALA A 23 -21.78 -31.84 -13.29
CA ALA A 23 -22.56 -30.63 -13.47
C ALA A 23 -21.76 -29.38 -13.05
N THR A 24 -21.62 -28.44 -13.98
CA THR A 24 -21.16 -27.07 -13.74
C THR A 24 -22.26 -26.31 -13.00
N GLY A 25 -21.97 -25.92 -11.76
CA GLY A 25 -22.82 -25.02 -11.00
C GLY A 25 -22.96 -23.65 -11.69
N PRO A 26 -24.03 -22.88 -11.39
CA PRO A 26 -24.31 -21.63 -12.06
C PRO A 26 -23.16 -20.63 -11.86
N ALA A 27 -22.66 -20.10 -12.96
CA ALA A 27 -21.63 -19.07 -12.98
C ALA A 27 -22.09 -17.85 -12.16
N LYS A 28 -21.26 -17.42 -11.20
CA LYS A 28 -21.44 -16.14 -10.50
C LYS A 28 -21.55 -15.02 -11.55
N PRO A 29 -22.57 -14.15 -11.48
CA PRO A 29 -22.66 -13.04 -12.41
C PRO A 29 -21.44 -12.14 -12.25
N LYS A 30 -20.78 -11.83 -13.38
CA LYS A 30 -19.71 -10.83 -13.43
C LYS A 30 -20.24 -9.51 -12.84
N PRO A 31 -19.44 -8.79 -12.01
CA PRO A 31 -19.86 -7.50 -11.51
C PRO A 31 -20.15 -6.57 -12.68
N LYS A 32 -21.35 -5.97 -12.68
CA LYS A 32 -21.74 -4.96 -13.67
C LYS A 32 -20.71 -3.82 -13.63
N PRO A 33 -20.29 -3.26 -14.78
CA PRO A 33 -19.50 -2.05 -14.78
C PRO A 33 -20.24 -0.99 -13.96
N LYS A 34 -19.55 -0.37 -13.00
CA LYS A 34 -20.09 0.78 -12.27
C LYS A 34 -20.48 1.80 -13.33
N LYS A 35 -21.76 2.20 -13.33
CA LYS A 35 -22.32 3.25 -14.19
C LYS A 35 -21.31 4.41 -14.21
N ASP A 36 -20.90 4.85 -15.40
CA ASP A 36 -19.97 5.98 -15.56
C ASP A 36 -20.57 7.21 -14.86
N GLU A 37 -20.21 7.37 -13.60
CA GLU A 37 -20.56 8.54 -12.81
C GLU A 37 -19.65 9.64 -13.36
N VAL A 38 -20.24 10.49 -14.20
CA VAL A 38 -19.54 11.64 -14.80
C VAL A 38 -19.08 12.50 -13.65
N ARG A 39 -17.79 12.41 -13.32
CA ARG A 39 -17.19 13.26 -12.29
C ARG A 39 -17.24 14.70 -12.78
N PRO A 40 -17.69 15.65 -11.94
CA PRO A 40 -17.68 17.05 -12.32
C PRO A 40 -16.24 17.50 -12.61
N LEU A 41 -16.08 18.43 -13.55
CA LEU A 41 -14.80 19.04 -13.84
C LEU A 41 -14.31 19.79 -12.59
N GLN A 42 -13.08 19.49 -12.14
CA GLN A 42 -12.46 20.19 -11.02
C GLN A 42 -11.52 21.28 -11.54
N PRO A 43 -11.74 22.56 -11.18
CA PRO A 43 -10.84 23.64 -11.55
C PRO A 43 -9.49 23.51 -10.84
N LEU A 44 -8.42 23.74 -11.59
CA LEU A 44 -7.06 23.81 -11.05
C LEU A 44 -6.72 25.25 -10.68
N HIS A 45 -6.05 25.42 -9.56
CA HIS A 45 -5.57 26.70 -9.06
C HIS A 45 -4.07 26.60 -8.75
N SER A 46 -3.37 27.72 -8.90
CA SER A 46 -1.96 27.83 -8.55
C SER A 46 -1.82 28.39 -7.13
N TYR A 47 -0.97 27.76 -6.32
CA TYR A 47 -0.68 28.14 -4.94
C TYR A 47 0.83 28.30 -4.79
N SER A 48 1.29 29.50 -4.42
CA SER A 48 2.71 29.77 -4.18
C SER A 48 3.01 29.88 -2.70
N GLY A 49 4.11 29.31 -2.26
CA GLY A 49 4.50 29.32 -0.85
C GLY A 49 5.79 28.57 -0.58
N ARG A 50 6.14 28.46 0.70
CA ARG A 50 7.31 27.70 1.15
C ARG A 50 6.92 26.28 1.48
N VAL A 51 7.78 25.34 1.14
CA VAL A 51 7.66 23.94 1.57
C VAL A 51 7.93 23.87 3.07
N GLY A 52 6.97 23.36 3.82
CA GLY A 52 7.07 23.04 5.24
C GLY A 52 7.36 21.56 5.45
N ALA A 53 6.82 20.99 6.53
CA ALA A 53 7.11 19.62 6.92
C ALA A 53 6.60 18.58 5.89
N PHE A 54 7.41 17.56 5.66
CA PHE A 54 7.03 16.36 4.93
C PHE A 54 6.19 15.42 5.81
N GLY A 55 5.36 14.60 5.16
CA GLY A 55 4.56 13.60 5.84
C GLY A 55 4.45 12.30 5.05
N ALA A 56 4.23 11.22 5.78
CA ALA A 56 4.10 9.88 5.21
C ALA A 56 2.64 9.42 5.11
N ASN A 57 2.42 8.47 4.20
CA ASN A 57 1.30 7.54 4.25
C ASN A 57 1.52 6.51 5.38
N PRO A 58 0.56 5.61 5.64
CA PRO A 58 0.74 4.59 6.65
C PRO A 58 2.04 3.81 6.48
N ASP A 59 2.44 3.43 5.27
CA ASP A 59 3.64 2.62 5.05
C ASP A 59 4.98 3.37 5.25
N GLY A 60 4.95 4.58 5.80
CA GLY A 60 6.13 5.41 6.03
C GLY A 60 6.65 6.10 4.76
N VAL A 61 5.98 5.87 3.63
CA VAL A 61 6.38 6.45 2.34
C VAL A 61 5.84 7.87 2.24
N LEU A 62 6.71 8.78 1.82
CA LEU A 62 6.43 10.19 1.59
C LEU A 62 5.27 10.36 0.59
N ASP A 63 4.18 10.99 1.02
CA ASP A 63 2.96 11.20 0.21
C ASP A 63 2.36 12.61 0.34
N ARG A 64 2.92 13.43 1.24
CA ARG A 64 2.46 14.79 1.49
C ARG A 64 3.57 15.71 1.94
N PHE A 65 3.36 17.00 1.74
CA PHE A 65 4.14 18.07 2.34
C PHE A 65 3.21 19.21 2.74
N GLN A 66 3.66 20.07 3.65
CA GLN A 66 2.95 21.30 4.00
C GLN A 66 3.37 22.43 3.06
N LEU A 67 2.44 23.21 2.50
CA LEU A 67 2.75 24.42 1.74
C LEU A 67 2.30 25.62 2.57
N GLU A 68 3.27 26.39 3.05
CA GLU A 68 3.08 27.62 3.80
C GLU A 68 2.86 28.77 2.82
N THR A 69 1.60 29.18 2.66
CA THR A 69 1.22 30.35 1.86
C THR A 69 1.06 31.56 2.76
N ALA A 70 0.83 32.74 2.19
CA ALA A 70 0.64 33.97 2.96
C ALA A 70 -0.53 33.89 3.97
N ASP A 71 -1.60 33.19 3.61
CA ASP A 71 -2.84 33.18 4.39
C ASP A 71 -2.92 31.98 5.34
N ARG A 72 -2.43 30.81 4.91
CA ARG A 72 -2.50 29.55 5.67
C ARG A 72 -1.52 28.49 5.19
N THR A 73 -1.43 27.41 5.95
CA THR A 73 -0.71 26.20 5.57
C THR A 73 -1.65 25.18 4.93
N HIS A 74 -1.31 24.72 3.73
CA HIS A 74 -2.03 23.67 3.02
C HIS A 74 -1.34 22.33 3.18
N THR A 75 -2.10 21.25 3.37
CA THR A 75 -1.55 19.89 3.21
C THR A 75 -1.62 19.50 1.74
N VAL A 76 -0.47 19.43 1.08
CA VAL A 76 -0.34 19.05 -0.32
C VAL A 76 -0.15 17.55 -0.42
N LYS A 77 -1.04 16.87 -1.15
CA LYS A 77 -1.03 15.42 -1.38
C LYS A 77 -0.53 15.10 -2.78
N PHE A 78 0.32 14.10 -2.89
CA PHE A 78 0.84 13.60 -4.17
C PHE A 78 0.96 12.07 -4.16
N PRO A 79 0.99 11.43 -5.35
CA PRO A 79 1.23 9.99 -5.43
C PRO A 79 2.60 9.60 -4.83
N PRO A 80 2.70 8.50 -4.05
CA PRO A 80 3.95 8.17 -3.33
C PRO A 80 5.21 8.01 -4.19
N HIS A 81 5.08 7.61 -5.46
CA HIS A 81 6.21 7.48 -6.40
C HIS A 81 6.78 8.83 -6.86
N PHE A 82 6.09 9.93 -6.59
CA PHE A 82 6.61 11.28 -6.84
C PHE A 82 7.53 11.75 -5.69
N GLY A 83 7.61 11.01 -4.58
CA GLY A 83 8.37 11.42 -3.40
C GLY A 83 9.86 11.64 -3.66
N GLN A 84 10.48 10.81 -4.51
CA GLN A 84 11.89 10.96 -4.87
C GLN A 84 12.14 12.27 -5.64
N GLU A 85 11.34 12.52 -6.68
CA GLU A 85 11.45 13.73 -7.50
C GLU A 85 11.16 14.99 -6.68
N LEU A 86 10.13 14.97 -5.83
CA LEU A 86 9.83 16.05 -4.90
C LEU A 86 11.05 16.39 -4.03
N ARG A 87 11.70 15.40 -3.41
CA ARG A 87 12.88 15.64 -2.58
C ARG A 87 14.05 16.23 -3.35
N THR A 88 14.23 15.86 -4.61
CA THR A 88 15.29 16.44 -5.43
C THR A 88 15.01 17.91 -5.73
N LEU A 89 13.75 18.27 -5.97
CA LEU A 89 13.38 19.60 -6.45
C LEU A 89 13.05 20.61 -5.35
N ALA A 90 12.49 20.13 -4.23
CA ALA A 90 12.00 21.00 -3.17
C ALA A 90 12.24 20.39 -1.79
N GLN A 91 12.95 21.13 -0.95
CA GLN A 91 13.20 20.80 0.46
C GLN A 91 12.46 21.78 1.37
N PRO A 92 12.23 21.44 2.65
CA PRO A 92 11.65 22.38 3.60
C PRO A 92 12.41 23.72 3.59
N GLY A 93 11.66 24.82 3.49
CA GLY A 93 12.16 26.18 3.33
C GLY A 93 12.22 26.67 1.87
N HIS A 94 12.20 25.79 0.87
CA HIS A 94 12.22 26.19 -0.54
C HIS A 94 10.89 26.83 -0.96
N GLU A 95 10.96 27.85 -1.82
CA GLU A 95 9.79 28.46 -2.43
C GLU A 95 9.39 27.71 -3.70
N VAL A 96 8.10 27.38 -3.81
CA VAL A 96 7.52 26.61 -4.92
C VAL A 96 6.14 27.15 -5.28
N ALA A 97 5.71 26.88 -6.51
CA ALA A 97 4.31 26.99 -6.91
C ALA A 97 3.72 25.60 -7.18
N VAL A 98 2.51 25.37 -6.68
CA VAL A 98 1.77 24.11 -6.81
C VAL A 98 0.52 24.38 -7.62
N LEU A 99 0.41 23.72 -8.78
CA LEU A 99 -0.86 23.65 -9.51
C LEU A 99 -1.63 22.44 -9.00
N GLY A 100 -2.86 22.65 -8.54
CA GLY A 100 -3.67 21.58 -7.96
C GLY A 100 -5.12 21.95 -7.74
N PHE A 101 -5.88 21.03 -7.15
CA PHE A 101 -7.26 21.26 -6.73
C PHE A 101 -7.43 20.90 -5.26
N LEU A 102 -8.32 21.61 -4.58
CA LEU A 102 -8.69 21.30 -3.20
C LEU A 102 -9.76 20.21 -3.19
N GLU A 103 -9.60 19.25 -2.29
CA GLU A 103 -10.60 18.21 -2.02
C GLU A 103 -10.86 18.19 -0.51
N THR A 104 -12.12 18.36 -0.14
CA THR A 104 -12.57 18.21 1.24
C THR A 104 -12.96 16.75 1.45
N THR A 105 -12.26 16.09 2.38
CA THR A 105 -12.60 14.73 2.79
C THR A 105 -13.98 14.69 3.45
N PRO A 106 -14.64 13.50 3.54
CA PRO A 106 -15.90 13.36 4.27
C PRO A 106 -15.83 13.76 5.74
N LYS A 107 -14.64 13.93 6.32
CA LYS A 107 -14.42 14.36 7.69
C LYS A 107 -14.25 15.88 7.85
N GLY A 108 -14.23 16.62 6.73
CA GLY A 108 -14.04 18.07 6.71
C GLY A 108 -12.58 18.51 6.52
N ASP A 109 -11.61 17.58 6.54
CA ASP A 109 -10.21 17.92 6.26
C ASP A 109 -10.05 18.29 4.79
N GLU A 110 -9.38 19.40 4.49
CA GLU A 110 -9.11 19.85 3.13
C GLU A 110 -7.68 19.53 2.70
N HIS A 111 -7.53 18.90 1.54
CA HIS A 111 -6.22 18.55 0.97
C HIS A 111 -6.04 19.19 -0.41
N LEU A 112 -4.85 19.72 -0.68
CA LEU A 112 -4.47 20.21 -2.01
C LEU A 112 -3.84 19.05 -2.80
N HIS A 113 -4.52 18.56 -3.83
CA HIS A 113 -4.00 17.50 -4.68
C HIS A 113 -3.08 18.08 -5.76
N LEU A 114 -1.80 17.69 -5.71
CA LEU A 114 -0.78 18.15 -6.62
C LEU A 114 -0.99 17.58 -8.02
N VAL A 115 -1.05 18.47 -9.02
CA VAL A 115 -1.04 18.13 -10.44
C VAL A 115 0.31 18.45 -11.07
N ARG A 116 0.96 19.53 -10.63
CA ARG A 116 2.29 19.96 -11.07
C ARG A 116 2.96 20.77 -9.96
N LEU A 117 4.27 20.63 -9.87
CA LEU A 117 5.15 21.41 -9.01
C LEU A 117 6.06 22.28 -9.89
N ASP A 118 6.15 23.55 -9.57
CA ASP A 118 7.10 24.49 -10.16
C ASP A 118 8.07 24.92 -9.06
N ALA A 119 9.30 24.42 -9.14
CA ALA A 119 10.42 24.83 -8.30
C ALA A 119 11.27 25.86 -9.05
N ALA A 120 12.23 26.47 -8.34
CA ALA A 120 13.06 27.56 -8.89
C ALA A 120 13.74 27.21 -10.22
N GLU A 121 14.24 25.97 -10.38
CA GLU A 121 15.04 25.56 -11.54
C GLU A 121 14.34 24.51 -12.43
N ALA A 122 13.20 23.98 -12.00
CA ALA A 122 12.54 22.90 -12.73
C ALA A 122 11.04 22.81 -12.44
N THR A 123 10.33 22.28 -13.42
CA THR A 123 8.92 21.89 -13.31
C THR A 123 8.82 20.38 -13.34
N ALA A 124 7.98 19.83 -12.46
CA ALA A 124 7.74 18.40 -12.37
C ALA A 124 6.25 18.07 -12.29
N ARG A 125 5.89 16.89 -12.81
CA ARG A 125 4.54 16.35 -12.76
C ARG A 125 4.57 14.88 -12.39
N PRO A 126 3.75 14.43 -11.43
CA PRO A 126 3.60 13.01 -11.14
C PRO A 126 3.13 12.27 -12.40
N LEU A 127 4.00 11.42 -12.95
CA LEU A 127 3.66 10.51 -14.03
C LEU A 127 3.27 9.14 -13.45
N PRO A 128 2.30 8.44 -14.05
CA PRO A 128 1.95 7.09 -13.59
C PRO A 128 3.20 6.21 -13.48
N PRO A 129 3.32 5.40 -12.42
CA PRO A 129 4.50 4.59 -12.22
C PRO A 129 4.59 3.53 -13.31
N THR A 130 5.79 3.32 -13.87
CA THR A 130 6.08 2.17 -14.72
C THR A 130 5.82 0.90 -13.91
N PRO A 131 5.18 -0.14 -14.50
CA PRO A 131 4.95 -1.40 -13.82
C PRO A 131 6.24 -1.92 -13.20
N PRO A 132 6.23 -2.31 -11.91
CA PRO A 132 7.43 -2.82 -11.27
C PRO A 132 7.89 -4.10 -11.96
N ALA A 133 9.22 -4.29 -12.04
CA ALA A 133 9.78 -5.60 -12.30
C ALA A 133 9.27 -6.61 -11.23
N ALA A 134 9.27 -7.89 -11.57
CA ALA A 134 8.76 -8.96 -10.69
C ALA A 134 9.32 -8.80 -9.26
N PRO A 135 8.51 -9.02 -8.22
CA PRO A 135 8.93 -8.82 -6.84
C PRO A 135 10.16 -9.69 -6.55
N SER A 136 11.24 -9.06 -6.10
CA SER A 136 12.33 -9.80 -5.45
C SER A 136 11.76 -10.37 -4.16
N ALA A 137 12.07 -11.65 -3.86
CA ALA A 137 11.75 -12.23 -2.57
C ALA A 137 12.30 -11.31 -1.48
N ALA A 138 11.41 -10.75 -0.66
CA ALA A 138 11.80 -9.94 0.47
C ALA A 138 12.35 -10.88 1.54
N ASP A 139 13.54 -10.58 2.06
CA ASP A 139 14.00 -11.19 3.30
C ASP A 139 12.97 -10.90 4.39
N ALA A 140 12.77 -11.86 5.28
CA ALA A 140 11.98 -11.67 6.49
C ALA A 140 12.93 -11.20 7.62
N PRO A 141 13.20 -9.88 7.76
CA PRO A 141 14.12 -9.42 8.78
C PRO A 141 13.60 -9.80 10.16
N THR A 142 14.52 -10.25 11.01
CA THR A 142 14.28 -10.42 12.44
C THR A 142 14.85 -9.23 13.17
N ILE A 143 14.05 -8.60 14.02
CA ILE A 143 14.39 -7.39 14.77
C ILE A 143 14.08 -7.65 16.23
N SER A 144 14.97 -7.24 17.13
CA SER A 144 14.77 -7.33 18.57
C SER A 144 15.01 -5.99 19.24
N GLY A 145 14.28 -5.74 20.32
CA GLY A 145 14.44 -4.52 21.11
C GLY A 145 13.33 -4.33 22.14
N PRO A 146 13.51 -3.38 23.08
CA PRO A 146 12.45 -2.99 23.98
C PRO A 146 11.40 -2.14 23.26
N VAL A 147 10.14 -2.30 23.67
CA VAL A 147 9.03 -1.49 23.15
C VAL A 147 9.09 -0.08 23.74
N ALA A 148 9.30 0.93 22.91
CA ALA A 148 9.25 2.34 23.32
C ALA A 148 7.80 2.85 23.46
N GLU A 149 6.91 2.44 22.55
CA GLU A 149 5.51 2.92 22.53
C GLU A 149 4.54 1.88 21.97
N LEU A 150 3.32 1.85 22.49
CA LEU A 150 2.20 1.07 21.96
C LEU A 150 1.28 1.97 21.13
N LYS A 151 1.19 1.74 19.81
CA LYS A 151 0.37 2.55 18.91
C LYS A 151 -1.01 1.94 18.74
N LEU A 152 -2.03 2.70 19.10
CA LEU A 152 -3.43 2.29 18.99
C LEU A 152 -4.07 2.78 17.68
N ASP A 153 -5.04 2.03 17.17
CA ASP A 153 -5.94 2.49 16.10
C ASP A 153 -6.99 3.48 16.66
N PRO A 154 -7.75 4.18 15.80
CA PRO A 154 -8.81 5.09 16.25
C PRO A 154 -9.92 4.42 17.07
N LYS A 155 -9.99 3.09 17.12
CA LYS A 155 -10.93 2.32 17.94
C LYS A 155 -10.31 1.89 19.28
N GLY A 156 -9.10 2.34 19.59
CA GLY A 156 -8.38 2.02 20.83
C GLY A 156 -7.68 0.66 20.83
N ARG A 157 -7.56 0.00 19.67
CA ARG A 157 -6.98 -1.34 19.55
C ARG A 157 -5.51 -1.26 19.19
N LEU A 158 -4.68 -2.10 19.77
CA LEU A 158 -3.26 -2.13 19.46
C LEU A 158 -3.03 -2.43 17.97
N ARG A 159 -2.37 -1.51 17.27
CA ARG A 159 -2.09 -1.59 15.83
C ARG A 159 -0.62 -1.85 15.56
N ALA A 160 0.25 -1.26 16.35
CA ALA A 160 1.68 -1.39 16.17
C ALA A 160 2.47 -1.16 17.47
N LEU A 161 3.72 -1.61 17.48
CA LEU A 161 4.70 -1.34 18.52
C LEU A 161 5.80 -0.48 17.92
N LEU A 162 6.23 0.56 18.63
CA LEU A 162 7.45 1.29 18.28
C LEU A 162 8.59 0.70 19.09
N LEU A 163 9.66 0.26 18.44
CA LEU A 163 10.87 -0.18 19.14
C LEU A 163 11.75 1.02 19.53
N GLU A 164 12.39 0.92 20.68
CA GLU A 164 13.46 1.84 21.08
C GLU A 164 14.71 1.62 20.20
N GLY A 165 15.49 2.68 19.98
CA GLY A 165 16.62 2.67 19.06
C GLY A 165 16.23 3.23 17.69
N ASP A 166 16.22 2.39 16.65
CA ASP A 166 16.02 2.81 15.25
C ASP A 166 14.59 3.30 14.93
N GLY A 167 13.69 3.33 15.92
CA GLY A 167 12.31 3.79 15.74
C GLY A 167 11.46 2.91 14.83
N THR A 168 11.83 1.63 14.68
CA THR A 168 11.09 0.71 13.80
C THR A 168 9.68 0.48 14.31
N GLU A 169 8.67 0.72 13.46
CA GLU A 169 7.27 0.38 13.73
C GLU A 169 7.00 -1.08 13.36
N LEU A 170 6.62 -1.90 14.34
CA LEU A 170 6.18 -3.28 14.21
C LEU A 170 4.66 -3.34 14.10
N ARG A 171 4.12 -3.64 12.93
CA ARG A 171 2.68 -3.71 12.67
C ARG A 171 2.10 -5.05 12.99
N LEU A 172 1.02 -5.03 13.76
CA LEU A 172 0.26 -6.21 14.11
C LEU A 172 -0.97 -6.32 13.19
N PRO A 173 -1.37 -7.53 12.79
CA PRO A 173 -2.65 -7.74 12.14
C PRO A 173 -3.80 -7.24 13.02
N PRO A 174 -4.85 -6.65 12.42
CA PRO A 174 -5.90 -5.94 13.16
C PRO A 174 -6.71 -6.82 14.12
N HIS A 175 -6.74 -8.14 13.90
CA HIS A 175 -7.43 -9.10 14.76
C HIS A 175 -6.57 -9.60 15.94
N ILE A 176 -5.24 -9.47 15.85
CA ILE A 176 -4.32 -10.01 16.87
C ILE A 176 -3.95 -8.96 17.91
N GLY A 177 -4.01 -7.67 17.55
CA GLY A 177 -3.68 -6.56 18.43
C GLY A 177 -4.35 -6.61 19.80
N GLU A 178 -5.64 -6.91 19.87
CA GLU A 178 -6.39 -6.99 21.14
C GLU A 178 -5.92 -8.15 22.03
N GLN A 179 -5.56 -9.30 21.43
CA GLN A 179 -5.14 -10.49 22.17
C GLN A 179 -3.75 -10.30 22.78
N LEU A 180 -2.88 -9.55 22.11
CA LEU A 180 -1.53 -9.26 22.56
C LEU A 180 -1.45 -8.03 23.48
N ALA A 181 -2.42 -7.11 23.41
CA ALA A 181 -2.39 -5.87 24.19
C ALA A 181 -2.24 -6.10 25.70
N ALA A 182 -2.87 -7.14 26.26
CA ALA A 182 -2.75 -7.48 27.67
C ALA A 182 -1.38 -8.08 28.06
N ARG A 183 -0.58 -8.53 27.08
CA ARG A 183 0.73 -9.17 27.28
C ARG A 183 1.91 -8.26 26.90
N LEU A 184 1.64 -7.16 26.22
CA LEU A 184 2.64 -6.20 25.77
C LEU A 184 2.62 -4.97 26.66
N ALA A 185 3.79 -4.59 27.14
CA ALA A 185 4.00 -3.40 27.92
C ALA A 185 5.15 -2.58 27.33
N VAL A 186 5.10 -1.26 27.54
CA VAL A 186 6.25 -0.40 27.27
C VAL A 186 7.44 -0.87 28.11
N GLY A 187 8.62 -0.94 27.49
CA GLY A 187 9.85 -1.48 28.07
C GLY A 187 10.03 -3.00 27.91
N ALA A 188 9.00 -3.74 27.48
CA ALA A 188 9.12 -5.19 27.27
C ALA A 188 10.07 -5.48 26.09
N ALA A 189 11.04 -6.38 26.30
CA ALA A 189 11.90 -6.87 25.23
C ALA A 189 11.12 -7.84 24.33
N VAL A 190 11.08 -7.54 23.04
CA VAL A 190 10.42 -8.37 22.03
C VAL A 190 11.38 -8.74 20.91
N VAL A 191 11.11 -9.88 20.27
CA VAL A 191 11.75 -10.27 19.02
C VAL A 191 10.65 -10.46 17.99
N ALA A 192 10.73 -9.74 16.88
CA ALA A 192 9.74 -9.80 15.81
C ALA A 192 10.41 -10.19 14.49
N SER A 193 9.76 -11.06 13.74
CA SER A 193 10.10 -11.31 12.35
C SER A 193 8.87 -11.21 11.45
N GLY A 194 9.09 -10.87 10.19
CA GLY A 194 8.02 -10.73 9.22
C GLY A 194 8.46 -9.97 8.00
N GLN A 195 7.51 -9.37 7.29
CA GLN A 195 7.73 -8.80 5.97
C GLN A 195 7.91 -7.29 6.05
N ARG A 196 9.06 -6.81 5.55
CA ARG A 196 9.26 -5.38 5.30
C ARG A 196 8.93 -5.10 3.85
N ARG A 197 8.06 -4.11 3.63
CA ARG A 197 7.71 -3.69 2.28
C ARG A 197 8.96 -3.15 1.56
N THR A 198 9.21 -3.65 0.36
CA THR A 198 10.19 -3.06 -0.55
C THR A 198 9.62 -1.79 -1.18
N LEU A 199 10.40 -0.72 -1.20
CA LEU A 199 10.02 0.53 -1.87
C LEU A 199 9.95 0.30 -3.38
N ARG A 200 8.91 0.84 -4.01
CA ARG A 200 8.80 0.85 -5.47
C ARG A 200 9.65 2.00 -6.05
N PRO A 201 9.99 1.95 -7.35
CA PRO A 201 10.69 3.06 -8.00
C PRO A 201 9.99 4.40 -7.75
N GLY A 202 10.77 5.43 -7.40
CA GLY A 202 10.29 6.78 -7.06
C GLY A 202 9.73 6.95 -5.64
N GLU A 203 9.46 5.87 -4.92
CA GLU A 203 9.04 5.95 -3.52
C GLU A 203 10.23 6.19 -2.60
N VAL A 204 10.06 7.07 -1.61
CA VAL A 204 11.06 7.36 -0.58
C VAL A 204 10.40 7.39 0.79
N LEU A 205 11.12 6.99 1.83
CA LEU A 205 10.65 7.16 3.21
C LEU A 205 10.63 8.63 3.57
N ALA A 206 9.57 9.08 4.23
CA ALA A 206 9.48 10.46 4.71
C ALA A 206 10.55 10.80 5.76
N HIS A 207 11.02 9.77 6.48
CA HIS A 207 12.06 9.83 7.50
C HIS A 207 13.13 8.79 7.12
N PRO A 208 14.21 9.15 6.40
CA PRO A 208 15.23 8.19 6.00
C PRO A 208 15.95 7.55 7.20
N GLU A 209 15.94 8.22 8.35
CA GLU A 209 16.47 7.73 9.62
C GLU A 209 15.59 6.63 10.26
N VAL A 210 14.31 6.54 9.89
CA VAL A 210 13.38 5.53 10.42
C VAL A 210 13.16 4.43 9.37
N PRO A 211 13.43 3.15 9.68
CA PRO A 211 13.16 2.06 8.76
C PRO A 211 11.67 1.95 8.40
N ALA A 212 11.39 1.40 7.20
CA ALA A 212 10.03 1.09 6.80
C ALA A 212 9.35 0.14 7.83
N PRO A 213 8.04 0.35 8.13
CA PRO A 213 7.33 -0.50 9.07
C PRO A 213 7.42 -1.99 8.72
N LEU A 214 7.61 -2.82 9.74
CA LEU A 214 7.65 -4.28 9.59
C LEU A 214 6.25 -4.84 9.84
N THR A 215 5.71 -5.60 8.89
CA THR A 215 4.49 -6.39 9.16
C THR A 215 4.88 -7.65 9.88
N VAL A 216 4.50 -7.77 11.15
CA VAL A 216 4.94 -8.86 12.02
C VAL A 216 4.16 -10.13 11.68
N GLU A 217 4.88 -11.21 11.43
CA GLU A 217 4.35 -12.55 11.23
C GLU A 217 4.63 -13.44 12.44
N LEU A 218 5.76 -13.23 13.12
CA LEU A 218 6.14 -13.93 14.35
C LEU A 218 6.58 -12.90 15.39
N LEU A 219 6.04 -13.00 16.60
CA LEU A 219 6.39 -12.15 17.74
C LEU A 219 6.72 -13.01 18.95
N THR A 220 7.92 -12.86 19.48
CA THR A 220 8.35 -13.47 20.74
C THR A 220 8.37 -12.40 21.83
N VAL A 221 7.71 -12.71 22.95
CA VAL A 221 7.65 -11.87 24.15
C VAL A 221 8.11 -12.73 25.33
N GLY A 222 9.27 -12.40 25.90
CA GLY A 222 9.89 -13.27 26.92
C GLY A 222 10.20 -14.67 26.36
N ALA A 223 9.59 -15.70 26.94
CA ALA A 223 9.76 -17.10 26.52
C ALA A 223 8.68 -17.59 25.53
N GLU A 224 7.63 -16.80 25.29
CA GLU A 224 6.49 -17.20 24.46
C GLU A 224 6.62 -16.64 23.05
N SER A 225 6.35 -17.46 22.03
CA SER A 225 6.31 -17.04 20.62
C SER A 225 4.89 -17.17 20.07
N PHE A 226 4.43 -16.10 19.42
CA PHE A 226 3.10 -15.96 18.84
C PHE A 226 3.23 -15.81 17.33
N LEU A 227 2.44 -16.55 16.58
CA LEU A 227 2.35 -16.42 15.13
C LEU A 227 1.13 -15.58 14.77
N LEU A 228 1.35 -14.53 14.00
CA LEU A 228 0.40 -13.48 13.67
C LEU A 228 -0.05 -13.70 12.22
N ARG A 229 -1.21 -14.36 12.05
CA ARG A 229 -1.83 -14.66 10.75
C ARG A 229 -3.33 -14.54 10.83
#